data_AF-A0A919LI40-F1
#
_entry.id   AF-A0A919LI40-F1
#
_cell.length_a   1.000
_cell.length_b   1.000
_cell.length_c   1.000
_cell.angle_alpha   90.00
_cell.angle_beta   90.00
_cell.angle_gamma   90.00
#
_symmetry.space_group_name_H-M   'P 1'
#
loop_
_entity.id
_entity.type
_entity.pdbx_description
1 polymer ?
#
loop_
_entity_poly.entity_id
_entity_poly.type
_entity_poly.pdbx_seq_one_letter_code
_entity_poly.pdbx_strand_id
1 'polypeptide(L)'
;MSITATDRTPGPTEPPAGDPAAAVATGDVLRVERGQAGPEELAAITAVLLARAGAAAQPAPDEHAHARPRAGWRRLERESGFRPPHSWR
;
A
#
# COMPACT_ATOMS: atom_id res chain seq x y z
N MET A 1 -33.16 -45.07 -34.24
CA MET A 1 -31.91 -44.30 -34.06
C MET A 1 -32.10 -42.91 -34.65
N SER A 2 -32.34 -41.90 -33.81
CA SER A 2 -32.13 -40.48 -34.12
C SER A 2 -32.32 -39.71 -32.82
N ILE A 3 -31.25 -39.11 -32.34
CA ILE A 3 -31.17 -38.31 -31.11
C ILE A 3 -31.35 -36.85 -31.51
N THR A 4 -32.38 -36.20 -30.98
CA THR A 4 -32.60 -34.77 -31.18
C THR A 4 -31.62 -33.99 -30.32
N ALA A 5 -30.71 -33.25 -30.95
CA ALA A 5 -29.79 -32.35 -30.29
C ALA A 5 -30.54 -31.08 -29.87
N THR A 6 -30.72 -30.88 -28.56
CA THR A 6 -31.15 -29.59 -28.01
C THR A 6 -29.95 -28.67 -27.97
N ASP A 7 -30.00 -27.62 -28.78
CA ASP A 7 -29.06 -26.51 -28.77
C ASP A 7 -29.10 -25.83 -27.39
N ARG A 8 -27.92 -25.68 -26.77
CA ARG A 8 -27.75 -25.05 -25.45
C ARG A 8 -27.16 -23.66 -25.68
N THR A 9 -28.00 -22.63 -25.60
CA THR A 9 -27.57 -21.23 -25.56
C THR A 9 -26.63 -21.01 -24.36
N PRO A 10 -25.39 -20.52 -24.53
CA PRO A 10 -24.63 -20.03 -23.40
C PRO A 10 -25.19 -18.64 -22.99
N GLY A 11 -25.62 -18.51 -21.74
CA GLY A 11 -25.85 -17.20 -21.13
C GLY A 11 -24.53 -16.40 -21.05
N PRO A 12 -24.58 -15.07 -20.91
CA PRO A 12 -23.37 -14.28 -20.72
C PRO A 12 -22.63 -14.78 -19.48
N THR A 13 -21.37 -15.19 -19.68
CA THR A 13 -20.43 -15.45 -18.57
C THR A 13 -20.20 -14.12 -17.88
N GLU A 14 -20.96 -13.85 -16.82
CA GLU A 14 -20.56 -12.83 -15.87
C GLU A 14 -19.23 -13.30 -15.27
N PRO A 15 -18.12 -12.57 -15.46
CA PRO A 15 -16.89 -12.90 -14.76
C PRO A 15 -17.23 -12.85 -13.27
N PRO A 16 -16.77 -13.82 -12.44
CA PRO A 16 -16.95 -13.68 -11.01
C PRO A 16 -16.33 -12.34 -10.65
N ALA A 17 -17.12 -11.43 -10.07
CA ALA A 17 -16.61 -10.25 -9.41
C ALA A 17 -15.52 -10.78 -8.47
N GLY A 18 -14.26 -10.57 -8.86
CA GLY A 18 -13.13 -11.16 -8.17
C GLY A 18 -13.27 -10.76 -6.71
N ASP A 19 -13.26 -11.76 -5.82
CA ASP A 19 -13.25 -11.50 -4.39
C ASP A 19 -12.16 -10.45 -4.14
N PRO A 20 -12.46 -9.27 -3.55
CA PRO A 20 -11.44 -8.24 -3.35
C PRO A 20 -10.31 -8.74 -2.43
N ALA A 21 -10.54 -9.87 -1.73
CA ALA A 21 -9.53 -10.61 -0.98
C ALA A 21 -8.58 -11.45 -1.86
N ALA A 22 -8.98 -11.86 -3.06
CA ALA A 22 -8.19 -12.74 -3.95
C ALA A 22 -7.08 -12.01 -4.72
N ALA A 23 -7.11 -10.68 -4.78
CA ALA A 23 -6.03 -9.87 -5.32
C ALA A 23 -4.99 -9.49 -4.24
N VAL A 24 -4.73 -10.38 -3.28
CA VAL A 24 -3.51 -10.28 -2.47
C VAL A 24 -2.33 -10.39 -3.43
N ALA A 25 -1.74 -9.23 -3.74
CA ALA A 25 -0.68 -9.09 -4.71
C ALA A 25 0.41 -10.14 -4.47
N THR A 26 0.52 -11.10 -5.38
CA THR A 26 1.52 -12.19 -5.37
C THR A 26 2.91 -11.72 -5.80
N GLY A 27 3.17 -10.40 -5.73
CA GLY A 27 4.48 -9.81 -5.96
C GLY A 27 5.22 -9.56 -4.65
N ASP A 28 6.54 -9.38 -4.73
CA ASP A 28 7.34 -8.97 -3.57
C ASP A 28 6.80 -7.65 -3.00
N VAL A 29 6.27 -7.72 -1.78
CA VAL A 29 5.65 -6.58 -1.09
C VAL A 29 6.71 -5.62 -0.55
N LEU A 30 7.92 -6.12 -0.29
CA LEU A 30 9.05 -5.37 0.25
C LEU A 30 10.33 -5.77 -0.48
N ARG A 31 11.15 -4.78 -0.86
CA ARG A 31 12.48 -4.99 -1.45
C ARG A 31 13.54 -4.42 -0.53
N VAL A 32 14.58 -5.21 -0.26
CA VAL A 32 15.76 -4.78 0.49
C VAL A 32 16.86 -4.38 -0.51
N GLU A 33 17.21 -3.10 -0.56
CA GLU A 33 18.23 -2.60 -1.49
C GLU A 33 19.66 -2.86 -1.01
N ARG A 34 19.87 -2.95 0.31
CA ARG A 34 21.19 -3.16 0.94
C ARG A 34 21.04 -3.94 2.25
N GLY A 35 22.00 -4.82 2.52
CA GLY A 35 22.00 -5.66 3.72
C GLY A 35 20.96 -6.77 3.66
N GLN A 36 20.67 -7.38 4.81
CA GLN A 36 19.60 -8.36 4.98
C GLN A 36 18.72 -7.91 6.14
N ALA A 37 17.41 -8.02 5.98
CA ALA A 37 16.46 -7.75 7.05
C ALA A 37 16.21 -9.03 7.86
N GLY A 38 16.33 -8.93 9.19
CA GLY A 38 15.95 -10.00 10.10
C GLY A 38 14.43 -10.20 10.14
N PRO A 39 13.95 -11.37 10.61
CA PRO A 39 12.52 -11.63 10.73
C PRO A 39 11.81 -10.63 11.67
N GLU A 40 12.47 -10.17 12.73
CA GLU A 40 11.93 -9.18 13.66
C GLU A 40 11.74 -7.81 13.00
N GLU A 41 12.68 -7.41 12.13
CA GLU A 41 12.61 -6.14 11.40
C GLU A 41 11.51 -6.16 10.34
N LEU A 42 11.37 -7.27 9.62
CA LEU A 42 10.28 -7.48 8.66
C LEU A 42 8.91 -7.48 9.36
N ALA A 43 8.81 -8.11 10.53
CA ALA A 43 7.60 -8.11 11.34
C ALA A 43 7.25 -6.68 11.81
N ALA A 44 8.24 -5.91 12.27
CA ALA A 44 8.05 -4.53 12.70
C ALA A 44 7.55 -3.64 11.54
N ILE A 45 8.18 -3.73 10.36
CA ILE A 45 7.75 -2.96 9.18
C ILE A 45 6.33 -3.34 8.77
N THR A 46 6.02 -4.63 8.73
CA THR A 46 4.69 -5.13 8.38
C THR A 46 3.64 -4.64 9.37
N ALA A 47 3.90 -4.72 10.68
CA ALA A 47 3.00 -4.24 11.71
C ALA A 47 2.69 -2.75 11.57
N VAL A 48 3.72 -1.92 11.29
CA VAL A 48 3.55 -0.49 11.05
C VAL A 48 2.71 -0.23 9.80
N LEU A 49 2.96 -0.96 8.69
CA LEU A 49 2.19 -0.80 7.46
C LEU A 49 0.71 -1.16 7.66
N LEU A 50 0.42 -2.26 8.35
CA LEU A 50 -0.94 -2.68 8.67
C LEU A 50 -1.65 -1.67 9.58
N ALA A 51 -0.98 -1.18 10.63
CA ALA A 51 -1.53 -0.15 11.52
C ALA A 51 -1.90 1.13 10.75
N ARG A 52 -1.04 1.55 9.81
CA ARG A 52 -1.31 2.74 8.99
C ARG A 52 -2.42 2.52 7.96
N ALA A 53 -2.51 1.34 7.37
CA ALA A 53 -3.59 0.99 6.46
C ALA A 53 -4.94 0.98 7.19
N GLY A 54 -4.99 0.41 8.40
CA GLY A 54 -6.18 0.43 9.26
C GLY A 54 -6.57 1.86 9.68
N ALA A 55 -5.59 2.69 10.05
CA ALA A 55 -5.82 4.10 10.40
C ALA A 55 -6.39 4.93 9.24
N ALA A 56 -5.98 4.63 8.00
CA ALA A 56 -6.50 5.32 6.82
C ALA A 56 -7.93 4.87 6.42
N ALA A 57 -8.34 3.66 6.83
CA ALA A 57 -9.65 3.10 6.53
C ALA A 57 -10.74 3.55 7.51
N GLN A 58 -10.36 4.12 8.65
CA GLN A 58 -11.31 4.67 9.61
C GLN A 58 -11.81 6.04 9.12
N PRO A 59 -13.13 6.30 9.08
CA PRO A 59 -13.64 7.62 8.79
C PRO A 59 -13.06 8.58 9.82
N ALA A 60 -12.19 9.47 9.36
CA ALA A 60 -11.63 10.50 10.20
C ALA A 60 -12.80 11.31 10.78
N PRO A 61 -12.85 11.58 12.10
CA PRO A 61 -13.71 12.63 12.60
C PRO A 61 -13.41 13.89 11.79
N ASP A 62 -14.42 14.68 11.43
CA ASP A 62 -14.26 15.94 10.69
C ASP A 62 -13.30 16.86 11.43
N GLU A 63 -12.03 16.76 11.08
CA GLU A 63 -10.94 17.48 11.71
C GLU A 63 -10.18 18.22 10.62
N HIS A 64 -10.59 19.48 10.43
CA HIS A 64 -9.68 20.55 10.05
C HIS A 64 -8.44 20.67 10.98
N ALA A 65 -8.17 19.71 11.89
CA ALA A 65 -7.25 19.79 13.01
C ALA A 65 -5.99 18.91 12.89
N HIS A 66 -5.83 18.09 11.85
CA HIS A 66 -4.59 17.32 11.68
C HIS A 66 -3.89 17.71 10.38
N ALA A 67 -3.25 18.88 10.39
CA ALA A 67 -2.18 19.18 9.46
C ALA A 67 -1.14 18.06 9.59
N ARG A 68 -1.19 17.09 8.66
CA ARG A 68 -0.25 15.97 8.61
C ARG A 68 1.15 16.54 8.80
N PRO A 69 1.99 15.99 9.69
CA PRO A 69 3.35 16.47 9.85
C PRO A 69 4.01 16.35 8.48
N ARG A 70 4.07 17.49 7.78
CA ARG A 70 4.79 17.60 6.52
C ARG A 70 6.21 17.49 6.97
N ALA A 71 6.82 16.36 6.64
CA ALA A 71 8.24 16.21 6.83
C ALA A 71 8.88 17.45 6.21
N GLY A 72 9.65 18.18 7.01
CA GLY A 72 10.08 19.53 6.67
C GLY A 72 11.18 19.51 5.62
N TRP A 73 11.11 18.67 4.59
CA TRP A 73 12.06 18.63 3.49
C TRP A 73 12.05 20.01 2.83
N ARG A 74 12.88 20.88 3.37
CA ARG A 74 13.13 22.22 2.89
C ARG A 74 14.05 22.06 1.70
N ARG A 75 13.75 22.83 0.67
CA ARG A 75 14.61 23.01 -0.48
C ARG A 75 15.92 23.61 0.01
N LEU A 76 16.92 22.77 0.20
CA LEU A 76 18.22 23.18 0.73
C LEU A 76 18.88 24.20 -0.21
N GLU A 77 18.52 24.18 -1.49
CA GLU A 77 18.88 25.20 -2.50
C GLU A 77 18.33 26.61 -2.21
N ARG A 78 17.34 26.74 -1.31
CA ARG A 78 16.76 28.01 -0.85
C ARG A 78 17.26 28.45 0.52
N GLU A 79 18.08 27.64 1.18
CA GLU A 79 18.68 27.99 2.46
C GLU A 79 19.99 28.76 2.19
N SER A 80 20.00 30.05 2.50
CA SER A 80 21.17 30.90 2.29
C SER A 80 22.22 30.61 3.37
N GLY A 81 23.06 29.59 3.17
CA GLY A 81 24.23 29.37 4.01
C GLY A 81 24.69 27.91 4.11
N PHE A 82 26.00 27.73 4.19
CA PHE A 82 26.63 26.46 4.54
C PHE A 82 26.35 26.14 6.02
N ARG A 83 25.79 24.95 6.28
CA ARG A 83 25.56 24.47 7.65
C ARG A 83 26.71 23.52 8.05
N PRO A 84 27.39 23.75 9.19
CA PRO A 84 28.54 22.95 9.57
C PRO A 84 28.14 21.49 9.90
N PRO A 85 29.05 20.52 9.74
CA PRO A 85 28.76 19.08 9.83
C PRO A 85 28.09 18.59 11.13
N HIS A 86 28.19 19.37 12.20
CA HIS A 86 27.68 19.05 13.54
C HIS A 86 26.28 19.61 13.83
N SER A 87 25.60 20.21 12.84
CA SER A 87 24.25 20.73 13.03
C SER A 87 23.20 19.73 12.55
N TRP A 88 22.78 18.82 13.42
CA TRP A 88 21.62 17.96 13.12
C TRP A 88 20.41 18.47 13.88
N ARG A 89 19.33 18.72 13.15
CA ARG A 89 18.01 19.08 13.66
C ARG A 89 16.96 18.45 12.76
#